data_AF-A0A7C6V0D4-F1
#
_entry.id   AF-A0A7C6V0D4-F1
#
_cell.length_a   1.000
_cell.length_b   1.000
_cell.length_c   1.000
_cell.angle_alpha   90.00
_cell.angle_beta   90.00
_cell.angle_gamma   90.00
#
_symmetry.space_group_name_H-M   'P 1'
#
loop_
_entity.id
_entity.type
_entity.pdbx_description
1 polymer ?
#
loop_
_entity_poly.entity_id
_entity_poly.type
_entity_poly.pdbx_seq_one_letter_code
_entity_poly.pdbx_strand_id
1 'polypeptide(L)'
;MNLNSSSLFPDRLKGDLERTRKKWKIIVFHRPPYCAEVNRPDDDLKDAFCQEENHVDLVINGHDHEVMCAYPIADGRIAGPAGGNRLP
;
A
#
# COMPACT_ATOMS: atom_id res chain seq x y z
N MET A 1 11.47 -15.08 6.64
CA MET A 1 10.78 -15.69 5.49
C MET A 1 11.65 -15.42 4.29
N ASN A 2 12.00 -16.46 3.51
CA ASN A 2 12.87 -16.30 2.35
C ASN A 2 11.97 -15.98 1.14
N LEU A 3 12.01 -14.74 0.67
CA LEU A 3 11.24 -14.28 -0.49
C LEU A 3 11.87 -14.76 -1.82
N ASN A 4 12.82 -15.69 -1.85
CA ASN A 4 13.49 -16.08 -3.11
C ASN A 4 12.68 -17.04 -4.01
N SER A 5 11.37 -17.20 -3.78
CA SER A 5 10.41 -17.79 -4.73
C SER A 5 9.37 -16.77 -5.25
N SER A 6 9.53 -15.48 -4.92
CA SER A 6 8.41 -14.56 -4.68
C SER A 6 7.97 -13.61 -5.79
N SER A 7 8.58 -13.58 -6.98
CA SER A 7 8.16 -12.60 -8.01
C SER A 7 6.70 -12.77 -8.46
N LEU A 8 6.12 -13.96 -8.31
CA LEU A 8 4.74 -14.24 -8.72
C LEU A 8 3.67 -13.40 -8.02
N PHE A 9 3.83 -13.01 -6.75
CA PHE A 9 2.75 -12.34 -6.02
C PHE A 9 2.72 -10.82 -6.25
N PRO A 10 3.83 -10.07 -6.07
CA PRO A 10 3.87 -8.65 -6.39
C PRO A 10 3.58 -8.39 -7.88
N ASP A 11 4.17 -9.18 -8.79
CA ASP A 11 3.95 -9.00 -10.22
C ASP A 11 2.49 -9.28 -10.64
N ARG A 12 1.85 -10.28 -10.02
CA ARG A 12 0.43 -10.56 -10.25
C ARG A 12 -0.46 -9.44 -9.73
N LEU A 13 -0.19 -8.92 -8.54
CA LEU A 13 -0.92 -7.80 -7.96
C LEU A 13 -0.83 -6.58 -8.88
N LYS A 14 0.37 -6.23 -9.33
CA LYS A 14 0.58 -5.15 -10.31
C LYS A 14 -0.25 -5.37 -11.58
N GLY A 15 -0.19 -6.57 -12.16
CA GLY A 15 -0.98 -6.92 -13.33
C GLY A 15 -2.50 -6.79 -13.12
N ASP A 16 -3.01 -7.19 -11.96
CA ASP A 16 -4.43 -7.05 -11.61
C ASP A 16 -4.84 -5.56 -11.48
N LEU A 17 -3.97 -4.74 -10.87
CA LEU A 17 -4.19 -3.31 -10.66
C LEU A 17 -4.11 -2.48 -11.95
N GLU A 18 -3.27 -2.88 -12.91
CA GLU A 18 -3.17 -2.26 -14.23
C GLU A 18 -4.40 -2.57 -15.11
N ARG A 19 -4.98 -3.77 -14.97
CA ARG A 19 -6.10 -4.22 -15.81
C ARG A 19 -7.46 -3.77 -15.30
N THR A 20 -7.60 -3.53 -14.00
CA THR A 20 -8.89 -3.17 -13.39
C THR A 20 -9.30 -1.73 -13.71
N ARG A 21 -10.60 -1.55 -13.99
CA ARG A 21 -11.25 -0.23 -14.17
C ARG A 21 -12.21 0.11 -13.04
N LYS A 22 -12.17 -0.65 -11.94
CA LYS A 22 -13.04 -0.40 -10.78
C LYS A 22 -12.66 0.94 -10.15
N LYS A 23 -13.67 1.67 -9.67
CA LYS A 23 -13.50 3.02 -9.11
C LYS A 23 -12.57 3.04 -7.89
N TRP A 24 -12.68 2.04 -7.03
CA TRP A 24 -11.91 1.91 -5.80
C TRP A 24 -10.94 0.75 -5.90
N LYS A 25 -9.67 1.00 -5.59
CA LYS A 25 -8.62 0.00 -5.46
C LYS A 25 -8.17 -0.04 -4.00
N ILE A 26 -8.45 -1.15 -3.34
CA ILE A 26 -8.15 -1.35 -1.91
C ILE A 26 -7.27 -2.58 -1.79
N ILE A 27 -6.14 -2.44 -1.10
CA ILE A 27 -5.21 -3.54 -0.82
C ILE A 27 -5.28 -3.85 0.68
N VAL A 28 -5.34 -5.14 1.02
CA VAL A 28 -5.39 -5.60 2.41
C VAL A 28 -4.37 -6.70 2.62
N PHE A 29 -3.48 -6.53 3.60
CA PHE A 29 -2.50 -7.54 3.99
C PHE A 29 -2.06 -7.34 5.45
N HIS A 30 -1.59 -8.41 6.10
CA HIS A 30 -1.50 -8.40 7.56
C HIS A 30 -0.37 -7.52 8.13
N ARG A 31 0.85 -7.61 7.60
CA ARG A 31 2.01 -6.87 8.14
C ARG A 31 2.10 -5.47 7.52
N PRO A 32 2.18 -4.40 8.31
CA PRO A 32 2.17 -3.05 7.78
C PRO A 32 3.50 -2.68 7.12
N PRO A 33 3.47 -1.94 6.00
CA PRO A 33 4.65 -1.30 5.43
C PRO A 33 5.07 -0.07 6.26
N TYR A 34 4.11 0.57 6.94
CA TYR A 34 4.29 1.70 7.84
C TYR A 34 3.90 1.27 9.27
N CYS A 35 4.88 0.83 10.06
CA CYS A 35 4.67 0.31 11.42
C CYS A 35 4.48 1.43 12.46
N ALA A 36 3.78 1.12 13.56
CA ALA A 36 3.62 2.00 14.72
C ALA A 36 4.95 2.28 15.41
N GLU A 37 5.81 1.26 15.49
CA GLU A 37 7.16 1.39 16.03
C GLU A 37 8.11 1.96 14.97
N VAL A 38 8.67 3.14 15.25
CA VAL A 38 9.58 3.90 14.37
C VAL A 38 10.80 3.09 13.90
N ASN A 39 11.20 2.05 14.64
CA ASN A 39 12.39 1.24 14.36
C ASN A 39 12.13 -0.04 13.56
N ARG A 40 10.96 -0.19 12.91
CA ARG A 40 10.63 -1.36 12.08
C ARG A 40 10.10 -1.02 10.69
N PRO A 41 10.75 -0.15 9.88
CA PRO A 41 10.40 -0.09 8.48
C PRO A 41 10.72 -1.43 7.81
N ASP A 42 9.75 -1.97 7.07
CA ASP A 42 9.93 -3.15 6.21
C ASP A 42 9.86 -2.67 4.76
N ASP A 43 11.02 -2.26 4.23
CA ASP A 43 11.12 -1.70 2.89
C ASP A 43 10.84 -2.75 1.80
N ASP A 44 11.13 -4.03 2.07
CA ASP A 44 10.75 -5.15 1.18
C ASP A 44 9.22 -5.24 1.03
N LEU A 45 8.47 -5.07 2.14
CA LEU A 45 7.00 -5.04 2.09
C LEU A 45 6.46 -3.81 1.38
N LYS A 46 7.08 -2.63 1.57
CA LYS A 46 6.71 -1.41 0.85
C LYS A 46 6.88 -1.62 -0.65
N ASP A 47 8.05 -2.03 -1.10
CA ASP A 47 8.35 -2.22 -2.52
C ASP A 47 7.44 -3.27 -3.16
N ALA A 48 7.08 -4.32 -2.41
CA ALA A 48 6.21 -5.37 -2.90
C ALA A 48 4.73 -4.97 -3.00
N PHE A 49 4.21 -4.18 -2.05
CA PHE A 49 2.75 -4.02 -1.88
C PHE A 49 2.25 -2.57 -1.90
N CYS A 50 3.11 -1.56 -1.69
CA CYS A 50 2.78 -0.16 -1.86
C CYS A 50 2.89 0.23 -3.34
N GLN A 51 1.95 -0.29 -4.14
CA GLN A 51 1.82 -0.07 -5.58
C GLN A 51 1.28 1.35 -5.91
N GLU A 52 1.96 2.38 -5.42
CA GLU A 52 1.54 3.80 -5.51
C GLU A 52 1.29 4.25 -6.96
N GLU A 53 2.14 3.78 -7.89
CA GLU A 53 2.02 4.02 -9.34
C GLU A 53 0.70 3.52 -9.95
N ASN A 54 0.02 2.58 -9.29
CA ASN A 54 -1.25 2.04 -9.76
C ASN A 54 -2.48 2.79 -9.22
N HIS A 55 -2.30 3.92 -8.53
CA HIS A 55 -3.37 4.73 -7.93
C HIS A 55 -4.26 3.92 -6.99
N VAL A 56 -3.64 3.25 -6.02
CA VAL A 56 -4.34 2.58 -4.92
C VAL A 56 -4.92 3.64 -3.98
N ASP A 57 -6.20 3.52 -3.65
CA ASP A 57 -6.90 4.53 -2.84
C ASP A 57 -6.74 4.30 -1.33
N LEU A 58 -6.62 3.03 -0.93
CA LEU A 58 -6.53 2.64 0.47
C LEU A 58 -5.73 1.35 0.65
N VAL A 59 -4.83 1.35 1.62
CA VAL A 59 -4.12 0.17 2.10
C VAL A 59 -4.52 -0.07 3.55
N ILE A 60 -4.95 -1.29 3.87
CA ILE A 60 -5.34 -1.67 5.23
C ILE A 60 -4.42 -2.77 5.72
N ASN A 61 -3.87 -2.55 6.91
CA ASN A 61 -3.00 -3.50 7.57
C ASN A 61 -3.48 -3.84 8.99
N GLY A 62 -2.91 -4.90 9.56
CA GLY A 62 -3.07 -5.25 10.96
C GLY A 62 -1.71 -5.32 11.62
N HIS A 63 -1.46 -6.40 12.36
CA HIS A 63 -0.25 -6.69 13.13
C HIS A 63 -0.03 -5.77 14.34
N ASP A 64 -0.04 -4.46 14.13
CA ASP A 64 0.02 -3.48 15.20
C ASP A 64 -1.37 -3.43 15.84
N HIS A 65 -1.46 -3.74 17.14
CA HIS A 65 -2.72 -3.77 17.89
C HIS A 65 -3.15 -2.34 18.29
N GLU A 66 -3.03 -1.41 17.35
CA GLU A 66 -3.28 0.01 17.50
C GLU A 66 -4.00 0.51 16.24
N VAL A 67 -4.74 1.60 16.36
CA VAL A 67 -5.40 2.25 15.21
C VAL A 67 -4.56 3.43 14.77
N MET A 68 -4.11 3.40 13.52
CA MET A 68 -3.34 4.48 12.91
C MET A 68 -3.90 4.83 11.54
N CYS A 69 -3.86 6.12 11.21
CA CYS A 69 -4.21 6.64 9.89
C CYS A 69 -3.05 7.49 9.39
N ALA A 70 -2.40 7.06 8.31
CA ALA A 70 -1.38 7.86 7.65
C ALA A 70 -2.01 9.03 6.87
N TYR A 71 -1.23 10.08 6.66
CA TYR A 71 -1.52 11.04 5.59
C TYR A 71 -1.50 10.32 4.23
N PRO A 72 -2.13 10.89 3.18
CA PRO A 72 -1.92 10.39 1.82
C PRO A 72 -0.43 10.35 1.47
N ILE A 73 0.02 9.29 0.81
CA ILE A 73 1.42 9.09 0.41
C ILE A 73 1.47 8.91 -1.10
N ALA A 74 2.42 9.59 -1.75
CA ALA A 74 2.75 9.42 -3.14
C ALA A 74 4.26 9.61 -3.33
N ASP A 75 4.88 8.78 -4.16
CA ASP A 75 6.33 8.72 -4.40
C ASP A 75 7.12 8.63 -3.08
N GLY A 76 6.62 7.84 -2.12
CA GLY A 76 7.24 7.65 -0.81
C GLY A 76 7.26 8.92 0.07
N ARG A 77 6.47 9.94 -0.26
CA ARG A 77 6.36 11.20 0.49
C ARG A 77 4.93 11.45 0.91
N ILE A 78 4.75 12.15 2.03
CA ILE A 78 3.44 12.70 2.39
C ILE A 78 2.99 13.61 1.24
N ALA A 79 1.94 13.19 0.55
CA ALA A 79 1.27 14.03 -0.41
C ALA A 79 0.50 15.10 0.37
N GLY A 80 0.42 16.32 -0.20
CA GLY A 80 -0.56 17.30 0.28
C GLY A 80 -1.96 16.68 0.29
N PRO A 81 -2.95 17.30 0.98
CA PRO A 81 -4.31 16.79 0.93
C PRO A 81 -4.66 16.55 -0.53
N ALA A 82 -4.85 15.28 -0.90
CA ALA A 82 -5.22 14.89 -2.24
C ALA A 82 -6.44 15.74 -2.55
N GLY A 83 -6.28 16.75 -3.41
CA GLY A 83 -7.24 17.83 -3.57
C GLY A 83 -8.63 17.22 -3.54
N GLY A 84 -9.36 17.48 -2.46
CA GLY A 84 -10.58 16.77 -2.10
C GLY A 84 -11.66 17.12 -3.09
N ASN A 85 -11.60 16.52 -4.28
CA ASN A 85 -12.56 16.57 -5.36
C ASN A 85 -12.61 15.16 -5.95
N ARG A 86 -13.16 14.22 -5.18
CA ARG A 86 -13.71 13.01 -5.80
C ARG A 86 -14.84 12.41 -4.98
N LEU A 87 -15.97 13.12 -4.90
CA LEU A 87 -17.32 12.55 -4.85
C LEU A 87 -18.28 13.51 -5.59
N PRO A 88 -19.39 12.98 -6.17
CA PRO A 88 -19.87 13.13 -7.56
C PRO A 88 -20.04 14.55 -8.12
#